data_AF-A0A1G2WDS9-F1
#
_entry.id   AF-A0A1G2WDS9-F1
#
_cell.length_a   1.000
_cell.length_b   1.000
_cell.length_c   1.000
_cell.angle_alpha   90.00
_cell.angle_beta   90.00
_cell.angle_gamma   90.00
#
_symmetry.space_group_name_H-M   'P 1'
#
loop_
_entity.id
_entity.type
_entity.pdbx_description
1 polymer ?
#
loop_
_entity_poly.entity_id
_entity_poly.type
_entity_poly.pdbx_seq_one_letter_code
_entity_poly.pdbx_strand_id
1 'polypeptide(L)'
;MRAIVAGLAVSAALLTAPALAHPVDGAWKEQHNNTPGITTPANFKLTIWMKVEGDTLHYHSENTTQPDKPYISDHVSTLDGKVAPFPNQTRFNEISTLLTEPYELQILKMKDGDVIAGEFWTFSKDGKTAVRRGIGKSPEGKSRAYQEHFVKVTDEPKYKK
;
A
#
# COMPACT_ATOMS: atom_id res chain seq x y z
N MET A 1 48.46 -52.14 -2.13
CA MET A 1 47.25 -51.67 -2.85
C MET A 1 46.70 -50.46 -2.11
N ARG A 2 46.77 -49.27 -2.71
CA ARG A 2 46.10 -48.05 -2.20
C ARG A 2 45.17 -47.57 -3.31
N ALA A 3 43.86 -47.64 -3.07
CA ALA A 3 42.84 -47.14 -3.98
C ALA A 3 42.56 -45.67 -3.64
N ILE A 4 42.73 -44.79 -4.63
CA ILE A 4 42.35 -43.38 -4.56
C ILE A 4 40.93 -43.31 -5.14
N VAL A 5 39.95 -42.93 -4.32
CA VAL A 5 38.59 -42.62 -4.77
C VAL A 5 38.51 -41.11 -4.95
N ALA A 6 38.46 -40.66 -6.20
CA ALA A 6 38.21 -39.27 -6.57
C ALA A 6 36.70 -39.01 -6.54
N GLY A 7 36.24 -38.21 -5.57
CA GLY A 7 34.85 -37.76 -5.50
C GLY A 7 34.60 -36.58 -6.44
N LEU A 8 33.68 -36.73 -7.38
CA LEU A 8 33.13 -35.63 -8.17
C LEU A 8 32.26 -34.74 -7.26
N ALA A 9 32.69 -33.51 -7.04
CA ALA A 9 31.84 -32.47 -6.47
C ALA A 9 30.99 -31.86 -7.59
N VAL A 10 29.68 -32.15 -7.59
CA VAL A 10 28.71 -31.47 -8.45
C VAL A 10 28.31 -30.16 -7.76
N SER A 11 28.89 -29.05 -8.22
CA SER A 11 28.47 -27.71 -7.81
C SER A 11 27.11 -27.39 -8.42
N ALA A 12 26.04 -27.54 -7.64
CA ALA A 12 24.72 -27.05 -8.00
C ALA A 12 24.72 -25.51 -7.96
N ALA A 13 24.81 -24.87 -9.12
CA ALA A 13 24.60 -23.43 -9.25
C ALA A 13 23.12 -23.12 -8.95
N LEU A 14 22.87 -22.54 -7.77
CA LEU A 14 21.56 -21.99 -7.42
C LEU A 14 21.28 -20.80 -8.34
N LEU A 15 20.44 -21.01 -9.35
CA LEU A 15 19.83 -19.94 -10.12
C LEU A 15 18.83 -19.23 -9.20
N THR A 16 19.23 -18.10 -8.60
CA THR A 16 18.29 -17.18 -7.97
C THR A 16 17.46 -16.54 -9.07
N ALA A 17 16.28 -17.09 -9.33
CA ALA A 17 15.30 -16.44 -10.19
C ALA A 17 14.99 -15.04 -9.62
N PRO A 18 14.88 -13.99 -10.46
CA PRO A 18 14.45 -12.70 -9.97
C PRO A 18 13.09 -12.85 -9.31
N ALA A 19 12.98 -12.42 -8.05
CA ALA A 19 11.70 -12.39 -7.36
C ALA A 19 10.73 -11.55 -8.21
N LEU A 20 9.63 -12.17 -8.64
CA LEU A 20 8.57 -11.44 -9.33
C LEU A 20 8.08 -10.34 -8.38
N ALA A 21 8.00 -9.11 -8.88
CA ALA A 21 7.50 -7.98 -8.10
C ALA A 21 6.09 -8.30 -7.58
N HIS A 22 5.84 -7.96 -6.32
CA HIS A 22 4.54 -8.23 -5.71
C HIS A 22 3.46 -7.40 -6.44
N PRO A 23 2.22 -7.90 -6.67
CA PRO A 23 1.21 -7.17 -7.44
C PRO A 23 0.86 -5.77 -6.88
N VAL A 24 1.02 -5.61 -5.57
CA VAL A 24 0.83 -4.36 -4.83
C VAL A 24 1.95 -3.34 -5.08
N ASP A 25 3.15 -3.80 -5.43
CA ASP A 25 4.35 -2.95 -5.54
C ASP A 25 4.18 -1.85 -6.58
N GLY A 26 4.53 -0.62 -6.23
CA GLY A 26 4.68 0.49 -7.17
C GLY A 26 4.18 1.83 -6.65
N ALA A 27 4.26 2.83 -7.52
CA ALA A 27 3.66 4.14 -7.33
C ALA A 27 2.30 4.19 -8.03
N TRP A 28 1.25 4.49 -7.27
CA TRP A 28 -0.14 4.51 -7.71
C TRP A 28 -0.64 5.94 -7.66
N LYS A 29 -0.85 6.52 -8.83
CA LYS A 29 -1.33 7.90 -8.97
C LYS A 29 -2.82 7.91 -9.22
N GLU A 30 -3.54 8.66 -8.40
CA GLU A 30 -4.98 8.80 -8.57
C GLU A 30 -5.29 9.49 -9.91
N GLN A 31 -6.37 9.05 -10.56
CA GLN A 31 -6.90 9.62 -11.79
C GLN A 31 -8.35 10.08 -11.65
N HIS A 32 -9.13 9.38 -10.82
CA HIS A 32 -10.53 9.68 -10.65
C HIS A 32 -11.07 9.20 -9.30
N ASN A 33 -11.80 10.07 -8.61
CA ASN A 33 -12.48 9.78 -7.36
C ASN A 33 -13.98 9.99 -7.52
N ASN A 34 -14.71 8.90 -7.35
CA ASN A 34 -16.16 8.86 -7.28
C ASN A 34 -16.59 8.70 -5.81
N THR A 35 -16.94 9.83 -5.19
CA THR A 35 -17.51 9.86 -3.84
C THR A 35 -18.95 10.42 -3.91
N PRO A 36 -19.99 9.62 -3.61
CA PRO A 36 -21.37 10.08 -3.72
C PRO A 36 -21.64 11.35 -2.89
N GLY A 37 -22.25 12.35 -3.54
CA GLY A 37 -22.59 13.62 -2.90
C GLY A 37 -21.40 14.51 -2.52
N ILE A 38 -20.20 14.21 -3.05
CA ILE A 38 -19.01 15.07 -2.92
C ILE A 38 -18.47 15.36 -4.31
N THR A 39 -18.25 16.65 -4.60
CA THR A 39 -17.48 17.07 -5.76
C THR A 39 -16.00 17.00 -5.41
N THR A 40 -15.30 16.03 -5.96
CA THR A 40 -13.84 15.97 -5.89
C THR A 40 -13.25 17.22 -6.55
N PRO A 41 -12.33 17.95 -5.89
CA PRO A 41 -11.68 19.11 -6.50
C PRO A 41 -10.98 18.73 -7.80
N ALA A 42 -11.04 19.60 -8.81
CA ALA A 42 -10.39 19.35 -10.10
C ALA A 42 -8.87 19.20 -10.00
N ASN A 43 -8.26 19.75 -8.94
CA ASN A 43 -6.84 19.66 -8.63
C ASN A 43 -6.52 18.56 -7.60
N PHE A 44 -7.44 17.62 -7.34
CA PHE A 44 -7.16 16.52 -6.44
C PHE A 44 -5.93 15.75 -6.94
N LYS A 45 -4.97 15.55 -6.03
CA LYS A 45 -3.68 14.95 -6.37
C LYS A 45 -3.20 14.09 -5.24
N LEU A 46 -3.22 12.79 -5.50
CA LEU A 46 -2.77 11.75 -4.59
C LEU A 46 -1.83 10.80 -5.33
N THR A 47 -0.71 10.49 -4.71
CA THR A 47 0.16 9.39 -5.16
C THR A 47 0.53 8.55 -3.94
N ILE A 48 0.54 7.23 -4.13
CA ILE A 48 0.78 6.25 -3.08
C ILE A 48 1.84 5.27 -3.54
N TRP A 49 2.91 5.14 -2.78
CA TRP A 49 3.99 4.21 -3.00
C TRP A 49 3.85 3.04 -2.05
N MET A 50 3.85 1.85 -2.61
CA MET A 50 3.76 0.60 -1.86
C MET A 50 4.90 -0.32 -2.26
N LYS A 51 5.50 -0.97 -1.27
CA LYS A 51 6.50 -2.01 -1.48
C LYS A 51 6.28 -3.13 -0.46
N VAL A 52 6.15 -4.36 -0.94
CA VAL A 52 6.08 -5.55 -0.09
C VAL A 52 7.47 -6.18 0.00
N GLU A 53 7.93 -6.40 1.23
CA GLU A 53 9.18 -7.10 1.55
C GLU A 53 8.87 -8.20 2.56
N GLY A 54 8.84 -9.46 2.11
CA GLY A 54 8.38 -10.57 2.93
C GLY A 54 6.90 -10.43 3.30
N ASP A 55 6.62 -10.33 4.60
CA ASP A 55 5.28 -10.14 5.17
C ASP A 55 4.98 -8.67 5.53
N THR A 56 5.83 -7.74 5.11
CA THR A 56 5.76 -6.34 5.50
C THR A 56 5.43 -5.43 4.32
N LEU A 57 4.49 -4.51 4.52
CA LEU A 57 4.18 -3.41 3.61
C LEU A 57 4.90 -2.13 4.05
N HIS A 58 5.72 -1.58 3.17
CA HIS A 58 6.20 -0.21 3.24
C HIS A 58 5.25 0.66 2.43
N TYR A 59 4.61 1.61 3.12
CA TYR A 59 3.62 2.50 2.54
C TYR A 59 4.04 3.95 2.74
N HIS A 60 3.96 4.73 1.67
CA HIS A 60 4.07 6.18 1.69
C HIS A 60 2.96 6.77 0.84
N SER A 61 2.25 7.79 1.32
CA SER A 61 1.32 8.55 0.50
C SER A 61 1.50 10.04 0.63
N GLU A 62 1.28 10.73 -0.49
CA GLU A 62 1.30 12.17 -0.59
C GLU A 62 -0.01 12.65 -1.21
N ASN A 63 -0.82 13.37 -0.42
CA ASN A 63 -1.89 14.18 -0.97
C ASN A 63 -1.42 15.64 -1.05
N THR A 64 -1.18 16.10 -2.27
CA THR A 64 -0.72 17.47 -2.55
C THR A 64 -1.82 18.32 -3.19
N THR A 65 -3.09 18.00 -2.94
CA THR A 65 -4.23 18.82 -3.38
C THR A 65 -4.11 20.25 -2.82
N GLN A 66 -3.58 20.37 -1.60
CA GLN A 66 -3.13 21.64 -1.02
C GLN A 66 -1.58 21.62 -0.98
N PRO A 67 -0.87 22.24 -1.95
CA PRO A 67 0.57 22.09 -2.08
C PRO A 67 1.36 22.68 -0.91
N ASP A 68 0.85 23.74 -0.28
CA ASP A 68 1.49 24.39 0.89
C ASP A 68 1.30 23.60 2.19
N LYS A 69 0.39 22.61 2.17
CA LYS A 69 0.07 21.76 3.33
C LYS A 69 -0.21 20.33 2.87
N PRO A 70 0.80 19.62 2.34
CA PRO A 70 0.62 18.26 1.87
C PRO A 70 0.24 17.36 3.06
N TYR A 71 -0.69 16.45 2.83
CA TYR A 71 -0.99 15.40 3.81
C TYR A 71 -0.14 14.16 3.49
N ILE A 72 0.77 13.83 4.39
CA ILE A 72 1.71 12.72 4.27
C ILE A 72 1.35 11.60 5.24
N SER A 73 1.32 10.36 4.75
CA SER A 73 1.05 9.18 5.57
C SER A 73 2.07 8.08 5.28
N ASP A 74 2.96 7.83 6.25
CA ASP A 74 3.98 6.77 6.20
C ASP A 74 3.70 5.69 7.22
N HIS A 75 3.78 4.43 6.82
CA HIS A 75 3.84 3.34 7.78
C HIS A 75 4.58 2.14 7.21
N VAL A 76 5.05 1.31 8.14
CA VAL A 76 5.53 -0.04 7.89
C VAL A 76 4.65 -0.96 8.74
N SER A 77 3.98 -1.92 8.11
CA SER A 77 3.02 -2.79 8.79
C SER A 77 3.10 -4.23 8.27
N THR A 78 2.89 -5.19 9.15
CA THR A 78 2.71 -6.60 8.75
C THR A 78 1.43 -6.79 7.96
N LEU A 79 1.42 -7.75 7.03
CA LEU A 79 0.30 -8.12 6.17
C LEU A 79 -0.62 -9.18 6.81
N ASP A 80 -0.72 -9.21 8.14
CA ASP A 80 -1.40 -10.25 8.91
C ASP A 80 -2.73 -9.81 9.55
N GLY A 81 -3.17 -8.58 9.27
CA GLY A 81 -4.40 -8.00 9.78
C GLY A 81 -4.36 -7.63 11.26
N LYS A 82 -3.24 -7.80 11.96
CA LYS A 82 -3.12 -7.35 13.35
C LYS A 82 -3.05 -5.83 13.43
N VAL A 83 -3.62 -5.29 14.50
CA VAL A 83 -3.52 -3.87 14.81
C VAL A 83 -2.12 -3.56 15.34
N ALA A 84 -1.52 -2.50 14.80
CA ALA A 84 -0.21 -1.98 15.19
C ALA A 84 -0.28 -0.46 15.40
N PRO A 85 0.67 0.12 16.17
CA PRO A 85 0.76 1.57 16.31
C PRO A 85 1.00 2.28 14.97
N PHE A 86 0.32 3.41 14.77
CA PHE A 86 0.49 4.29 13.61
C PHE A 86 0.93 5.69 14.07
N PRO A 87 2.22 5.88 14.38
CA PRO A 87 2.72 7.13 14.96
C PRO A 87 2.75 8.26 13.92
N ASN A 88 2.90 9.49 14.42
CA ASN A 88 3.04 10.70 13.59
C ASN A 88 1.84 10.99 12.69
N GLN A 89 0.65 10.57 13.12
CA GLN A 89 -0.62 10.90 12.50
C GLN A 89 -1.50 11.63 13.52
N THR A 90 -2.15 12.71 13.09
CA THR A 90 -3.12 13.43 13.94
C THR A 90 -4.47 12.73 13.95
N ARG A 91 -4.89 12.21 12.80
CA ARG A 91 -6.23 11.63 12.59
C ARG A 91 -6.35 10.18 13.07
N PHE A 92 -5.24 9.45 13.11
CA PHE A 92 -5.18 8.02 13.40
C PHE A 92 -4.04 7.78 14.40
N ASN A 93 -4.10 6.71 15.18
CA ASN A 93 -2.97 6.25 16.01
C ASN A 93 -2.72 4.74 15.88
N GLU A 94 -3.52 4.05 15.08
CA GLU A 94 -3.47 2.61 14.90
C GLU A 94 -3.70 2.27 13.41
N ILE A 95 -3.15 1.14 12.99
CA ILE A 95 -3.31 0.61 11.64
C ILE A 95 -3.37 -0.92 11.65
N SER A 96 -4.16 -1.49 10.74
CA SER A 96 -4.16 -2.92 10.43
C SER A 96 -4.08 -3.09 8.92
N THR A 97 -3.21 -3.98 8.46
CA THR A 97 -2.99 -4.25 7.04
C THR A 97 -3.08 -5.74 6.80
N LEU A 98 -3.86 -6.15 5.79
CA LEU A 98 -4.07 -7.55 5.46
C LEU A 98 -4.06 -7.74 3.95
N LEU A 99 -3.24 -8.67 3.46
CA LEU A 99 -3.37 -9.17 2.09
C LEU A 99 -4.48 -10.23 2.08
N THR A 100 -5.65 -9.88 1.54
CA THR A 100 -6.82 -10.79 1.56
C THR A 100 -6.77 -11.81 0.44
N GLU A 101 -6.22 -11.41 -0.70
CA GLU A 101 -5.98 -12.23 -1.90
C GLU A 101 -4.71 -11.73 -2.59
N PRO A 102 -4.10 -12.47 -3.55
CA PRO A 102 -2.85 -12.05 -4.21
C PRO A 102 -2.89 -10.66 -4.88
N TYR A 103 -4.08 -10.14 -5.19
CA TYR A 103 -4.31 -8.84 -5.81
C TYR A 103 -5.23 -7.93 -4.98
N GLU A 104 -5.43 -8.24 -3.70
CA GLU A 104 -6.34 -7.49 -2.84
C GLU A 104 -5.70 -7.17 -1.49
N LEU A 105 -5.76 -5.89 -1.11
CA LEU A 105 -5.16 -5.37 0.10
C LEU A 105 -6.20 -4.58 0.90
N GLN A 106 -6.35 -4.93 2.18
CA GLN A 106 -7.10 -4.16 3.15
C GLN A 106 -6.14 -3.33 4.00
N ILE A 107 -6.43 -2.05 4.18
CA ILE A 107 -5.78 -1.17 5.16
C ILE A 107 -6.86 -0.49 6.00
N LEU A 108 -6.84 -0.69 7.31
CA LEU A 108 -7.72 -0.02 8.26
C LEU A 108 -6.91 0.98 9.07
N LYS A 109 -7.27 2.27 9.00
CA LYS A 109 -6.69 3.33 9.80
C LYS A 109 -7.64 3.67 10.95
N MET A 110 -7.12 3.56 12.15
CA MET A 110 -7.91 3.50 13.37
C MET A 110 -7.52 4.61 14.35
N LYS A 111 -8.48 4.96 15.21
CA LYS A 111 -8.30 5.88 16.33
C LYS A 111 -8.88 5.25 17.59
N ASP A 112 -8.01 4.91 18.53
CA ASP A 112 -8.38 4.37 19.85
C ASP A 112 -9.33 3.16 19.74
N GLY A 113 -9.02 2.23 18.83
CA GLY A 113 -9.81 1.02 18.56
C GLY A 113 -10.96 1.19 17.55
N ASP A 114 -11.32 2.42 17.16
CA ASP A 114 -12.38 2.68 16.18
C ASP A 114 -11.84 2.82 14.75
N VAL A 115 -12.50 2.19 13.78
CA VAL A 115 -12.13 2.32 12.36
C VAL A 115 -12.62 3.66 11.83
N ILE A 116 -11.67 4.54 11.53
CA ILE A 116 -11.92 5.88 10.99
C ILE A 116 -11.81 5.90 9.46
N ALA A 117 -10.93 5.09 8.88
CA ALA A 117 -10.89 4.86 7.44
C ALA A 117 -10.61 3.40 7.11
N GLY A 118 -11.44 2.82 6.24
CA GLY A 118 -11.19 1.51 5.63
C GLY A 118 -10.84 1.69 4.15
N GLU A 119 -9.74 1.06 3.72
CA GLU A 119 -9.24 1.07 2.36
C GLU A 119 -9.16 -0.36 1.84
N PHE A 120 -9.89 -0.65 0.76
CA PHE A 120 -9.97 -1.97 0.13
C PHE A 120 -9.50 -1.83 -1.32
N TRP A 121 -8.31 -2.32 -1.58
CA TRP A 121 -7.64 -2.21 -2.86
C TRP A 121 -7.84 -3.46 -3.69
N THR A 122 -8.08 -3.27 -4.98
CA THR A 122 -8.01 -4.32 -6.01
C THR A 122 -7.01 -3.89 -7.08
N PHE A 123 -5.95 -4.67 -7.26
CA PHE A 123 -4.91 -4.42 -8.26
C PHE A 123 -5.21 -5.21 -9.53
N SER A 124 -5.02 -4.60 -10.71
CA SER A 124 -5.22 -5.32 -11.96
C SER A 124 -4.12 -6.36 -12.17
N LYS A 125 -4.47 -7.50 -12.78
CA LYS A 125 -3.51 -8.60 -13.04
C LYS A 125 -2.36 -8.21 -13.96
N ASP A 126 -2.57 -7.21 -14.83
CA ASP A 126 -1.53 -6.65 -15.68
C ASP A 126 -0.62 -5.65 -14.95
N GLY A 127 -0.91 -5.35 -13.68
CA GLY A 127 -0.14 -4.46 -12.83
C GLY A 127 -0.19 -2.99 -13.26
N LYS A 128 -1.17 -2.56 -14.06
CA LYS A 128 -1.22 -1.17 -14.59
C LYS A 128 -2.18 -0.25 -13.85
N THR A 129 -3.19 -0.81 -13.21
CA THR A 129 -4.27 -0.04 -12.59
C THR A 129 -4.64 -0.61 -11.23
N ALA A 130 -5.22 0.21 -10.38
CA ALA A 130 -5.80 -0.23 -9.13
C ALA A 130 -7.09 0.54 -8.83
N VAL A 131 -7.99 -0.07 -8.08
CA VAL A 131 -9.19 0.58 -7.54
C VAL A 131 -9.14 0.48 -6.04
N ARG A 132 -9.21 1.62 -5.34
CA ARG A 132 -9.43 1.68 -3.89
C ARG A 132 -10.88 2.01 -3.62
N ARG A 133 -11.59 1.11 -2.96
CA ARG A 133 -12.90 1.39 -2.36
C ARG A 133 -12.68 1.65 -0.89
N GLY A 134 -13.47 2.54 -0.30
CA GLY A 134 -13.30 2.78 1.12
C GLY A 134 -14.46 3.46 1.78
N ILE A 135 -14.34 3.56 3.10
CA ILE A 135 -15.27 4.25 3.97
C ILE A 135 -14.45 5.20 4.83
N GLY A 136 -14.78 6.48 4.81
CA GLY A 136 -14.19 7.49 5.70
C GLY A 136 -15.22 7.98 6.70
N LYS A 137 -14.88 7.91 8.00
CA LYS A 137 -15.64 8.51 9.09
C LYS A 137 -15.15 9.93 9.35
N SER A 138 -16.07 10.89 9.40
CA SER A 138 -15.79 12.28 9.79
C SER A 138 -15.66 12.42 11.31
N PRO A 139 -15.08 13.52 11.83
CA PRO A 139 -15.04 13.78 13.27
C PRO A 139 -16.43 13.79 13.93
N GLU A 140 -17.48 14.11 13.18
CA GLU A 140 -18.88 14.08 13.63
C GLU A 140 -19.50 12.66 13.59
N GLY A 141 -18.70 11.64 13.32
CA GLY A 141 -19.12 10.23 13.30
C GLY A 141 -19.84 9.78 12.02
N LYS A 142 -19.96 10.63 11.00
CA LYS A 142 -20.64 10.28 9.74
C LYS A 142 -19.70 9.54 8.80
N SER A 143 -20.10 8.35 8.37
CA SER A 143 -19.35 7.55 7.40
C SER A 143 -19.79 7.87 5.96
N ARG A 144 -18.83 7.91 5.04
CA ARG A 144 -19.08 8.04 3.59
C ARG A 144 -18.25 7.04 2.82
N ALA A 145 -18.89 6.38 1.85
CA ALA A 145 -18.20 5.52 0.91
C ALA A 145 -17.52 6.35 -0.18
N TYR A 146 -16.40 5.86 -0.70
CA TYR A 146 -15.71 6.41 -1.87
C TYR A 146 -15.14 5.29 -2.74
N GLN A 147 -14.88 5.60 -4.01
CA GLN A 147 -14.12 4.77 -4.93
C GLN A 147 -13.14 5.63 -5.71
N GLU A 148 -11.87 5.28 -5.66
CA GLU A 148 -10.79 5.95 -6.38
C GLU A 148 -10.12 5.00 -7.35
N HIS A 149 -9.75 5.53 -8.51
CA HIS A 149 -9.07 4.82 -9.58
C HIS A 149 -7.64 5.32 -9.70
N PHE A 150 -6.70 4.39 -9.80
CA PHE A 150 -5.28 4.66 -9.84
C PHE A 150 -4.66 4.05 -11.09
N VAL A 151 -3.63 4.72 -11.60
CA VAL A 151 -2.71 4.18 -12.61
C VAL A 151 -1.33 4.04 -12.00
N LYS A 152 -0.61 2.99 -12.41
CA LYS A 152 0.78 2.81 -12.02
C LYS A 152 1.67 3.80 -12.75
N VAL A 153 2.57 4.43 -12.02
CA VAL A 153 3.54 5.40 -12.53
C VAL A 153 4.95 5.06 -12.05
N THR A 154 5.95 5.76 -12.56
CA THR A 154 7.35 5.67 -12.14
C THR A 154 7.78 6.92 -11.35
N ASP A 155 6.81 7.67 -10.80
CA ASP A 155 7.07 8.86 -10.00
C ASP A 155 7.79 8.47 -8.70
N GLU A 156 8.71 9.31 -8.25
CA GLU A 156 9.38 9.18 -6.95
C GLU A 156 8.68 10.02 -5.88
N PRO A 157 8.70 9.61 -4.60
CA PRO A 157 8.25 10.44 -3.49
C PRO A 157 8.97 11.79 -3.50
N LYS A 158 8.21 12.88 -3.35
CA LYS A 158 8.73 14.24 -3.27
C LYS A 158 9.09 14.63 -1.85
N TYR A 159 8.37 14.10 -0.87
CA TYR A 159 8.52 14.39 0.54
C TYR A 159 9.04 13.14 1.26
N LYS A 160 10.34 12.88 1.11
CA LYS A 160 11.04 11.83 1.87
C LYS A 160 11.35 12.37 3.28
N LYS A 161 11.06 11.57 4.30
CA LYS A 161 11.48 11.86 5.69
C LYS A 161 12.99 11.77 5.85
#